data_AF-A0A0S8I5S9-F1
#
_entry.id   AF-A0A0S8I5S9-F1
#
_cell.length_a   1.000
_cell.length_b   1.000
_cell.length_c   1.000
_cell.angle_alpha   90.00
_cell.angle_beta   90.00
_cell.angle_gamma   90.00
#
_symmetry.space_group_name_H-M   'P 1'
#
loop_
_entity.id
_entity.type
_entity.pdbx_description
1 polymer ?
#
loop_
_entity_poly.entity_id
_entity_poly.type
_entity_poly.pdbx_seq_one_letter_code
_entity_poly.pdbx_strand_id
1 'polypeptide(L)'
;MKKYNKLLYNSTFVMAIFSTGFLVYNMLATLIYKEQVFLERDIFSGVEIVILTGFGFIILFDIVSFLWVISRLRRSEKVIPDSRDKATLALGALCLFLLIGEKAMIDEIGREYLLGWEVLGEWIILYVFLTIQLIYNLVILLQLFRNYYARLNEGKARLH
;
A
#
# COMPACT_ATOMS: atom_id res chain seq x y z
N MET A 1 16.28 13.97 -19.25
CA MET A 1 15.04 13.84 -18.43
C MET A 1 14.13 12.66 -18.80
N LYS A 2 13.86 12.35 -20.08
CA LYS A 2 12.92 11.25 -20.46
C LYS A 2 13.29 9.85 -19.94
N LYS A 3 14.59 9.50 -19.91
CA LYS A 3 15.08 8.18 -19.45
C LYS A 3 14.87 7.95 -17.94
N TYR A 4 15.09 8.98 -17.12
CA TYR A 4 14.93 8.93 -15.66
C TYR A 4 13.46 8.73 -15.25
N ASN A 5 12.53 9.42 -15.91
CA ASN A 5 11.10 9.24 -15.70
C ASN A 5 10.58 7.86 -16.12
N LYS A 6 11.26 7.17 -17.04
CA LYS A 6 10.91 5.79 -17.45
C LYS A 6 11.35 4.79 -16.38
N LEU A 7 12.56 4.95 -15.84
CA LEU A 7 13.10 4.06 -14.81
C LEU A 7 12.29 4.15 -13.52
N LEU A 8 12.08 5.36 -13.00
CA LEU A 8 11.25 5.57 -11.80
C LEU A 8 9.86 4.94 -11.95
N TYR A 9 9.23 5.15 -13.11
CA TYR A 9 7.92 4.62 -13.38
C TYR A 9 7.86 3.09 -13.36
N ASN A 10 8.83 2.41 -14.00
CA ASN A 10 8.91 0.95 -13.98
C ASN A 10 9.15 0.44 -12.55
N SER A 11 10.02 1.10 -11.79
CA SER A 11 10.27 0.76 -10.39
C SER A 11 9.02 0.91 -9.52
N THR A 12 8.28 2.01 -9.66
CA THR A 12 7.02 2.22 -8.92
C THR A 12 5.95 1.19 -9.29
N PHE A 13 5.87 0.79 -10.56
CA PHE A 13 4.92 -0.24 -11.00
C PHE A 13 5.24 -1.61 -10.39
N VAL A 14 6.50 -2.02 -10.41
CA VAL A 14 6.95 -3.28 -9.77
C VAL A 14 6.69 -3.24 -8.27
N MET A 15 7.01 -2.12 -7.63
CA MET A 15 6.76 -1.90 -6.21
C MET A 15 5.27 -1.95 -5.84
N ALA A 16 4.38 -1.45 -6.70
CA ALA A 16 2.94 -1.53 -6.50
C ALA A 16 2.44 -2.98 -6.51
N ILE A 17 2.95 -3.83 -7.42
CA ILE A 17 2.62 -5.26 -7.48
C ILE A 17 3.07 -5.95 -6.19
N PHE A 18 4.33 -5.75 -5.79
CA PHE A 18 4.86 -6.36 -4.57
C PHE A 18 4.12 -5.89 -3.32
N SER A 19 3.90 -4.58 -3.17
CA SER A 19 3.16 -4.01 -2.04
C SER A 19 1.75 -4.58 -1.94
N THR A 20 1.04 -4.71 -3.07
CA THR A 20 -0.29 -5.31 -3.12
C THR A 20 -0.25 -6.79 -2.72
N GLY A 21 0.72 -7.55 -3.23
CA GLY A 21 0.92 -8.95 -2.87
C GLY A 21 1.21 -9.14 -1.37
N PHE A 22 2.10 -8.31 -0.81
CA PHE A 22 2.42 -8.31 0.61
C PHE A 22 1.22 -7.91 1.47
N LEU A 23 0.42 -6.93 1.06
CA LEU A 23 -0.77 -6.53 1.79
C LEU A 23 -1.80 -7.67 1.87
N VAL A 24 -2.09 -8.32 0.75
CA VAL A 24 -2.99 -9.49 0.73
C VAL A 24 -2.42 -10.64 1.56
N TYR A 25 -1.11 -10.90 1.45
CA TYR A 25 -0.44 -11.89 2.28
C TYR A 25 -0.55 -11.55 3.77
N ASN A 26 -0.29 -10.31 4.18
CA ASN A 26 -0.36 -9.87 5.57
C ASN A 26 -1.76 -10.01 6.13
N MET A 27 -2.79 -9.65 5.35
CA MET A 27 -4.19 -9.90 5.75
C MET A 27 -4.42 -11.39 6.02
N LEU A 28 -4.08 -12.29 5.09
CA LEU A 28 -4.30 -13.72 5.30
C LEU A 28 -3.43 -14.32 6.42
N ALA A 29 -2.16 -13.95 6.47
CA ALA A 29 -1.19 -14.49 7.41
C ALA A 29 -1.52 -14.08 8.85
N THR A 30 -1.93 -12.82 9.07
CA THR A 30 -2.38 -12.38 10.41
C THR A 30 -3.63 -13.10 10.87
N LEU A 31 -4.55 -13.47 9.95
CA LEU A 31 -5.73 -14.27 10.30
C LEU A 31 -5.36 -15.70 10.73
N ILE A 32 -4.51 -16.34 9.93
CA ILE A 32 -4.21 -17.78 10.03
C ILE A 32 -3.22 -18.03 11.17
N TYR A 33 -2.18 -17.21 11.27
CA TYR A 33 -1.05 -17.39 12.20
C TYR A 33 -1.16 -16.48 13.42
N LYS A 34 -2.36 -16.04 13.79
CA LYS A 34 -2.58 -15.11 14.92
C LYS A 34 -1.92 -15.56 16.23
N GLU A 35 -1.96 -16.86 16.54
CA GLU A 35 -1.36 -17.38 17.78
C GLU A 35 0.17 -17.25 17.75
N GLN A 36 0.80 -17.59 16.63
CA GLN A 36 2.24 -17.44 16.46
C GLN A 36 2.65 -15.96 16.51
N VAL A 37 1.92 -15.10 15.80
CA VAL A 37 2.26 -13.67 15.68
C VAL A 37 2.09 -12.91 17.00
N PHE A 38 1.14 -13.28 17.85
CA PHE A 38 0.80 -12.51 19.06
C PHE A 38 1.19 -13.18 20.39
N LEU A 39 1.23 -14.52 20.46
CA LEU A 39 1.44 -15.26 21.72
C LEU A 39 2.86 -15.83 21.85
N GLU A 40 3.48 -16.27 20.76
CA GLU A 40 4.84 -16.86 20.79
C GLU A 40 5.90 -15.75 20.70
N ARG A 41 6.56 -15.42 21.82
CA ARG A 41 7.49 -14.27 21.91
C ARG A 41 8.98 -14.62 21.93
N ASP A 42 9.35 -15.89 22.00
CA ASP A 42 10.73 -16.27 22.33
C ASP A 42 11.71 -16.12 21.15
N ILE A 43 11.27 -16.31 19.91
CA ILE A 43 12.08 -16.12 18.69
C ILE A 43 11.14 -15.70 17.54
N PHE A 44 11.49 -14.64 16.80
CA PHE A 44 10.75 -14.24 15.60
C PHE A 44 10.57 -15.43 14.66
N SER A 45 9.33 -15.85 14.47
CA SER A 45 9.02 -16.88 13.47
C SER A 45 9.32 -16.35 12.07
N GLY A 46 9.60 -17.25 11.13
CA GLY A 46 9.78 -16.87 9.72
C GLY A 46 8.57 -16.10 9.17
N VAL A 47 7.36 -16.41 9.67
CA VAL A 47 6.12 -15.74 9.28
C VAL A 47 6.10 -14.28 9.76
N GLU A 48 6.45 -14.01 11.01
CA GLU A 48 6.53 -12.64 11.54
C GLU A 48 7.50 -11.77 10.75
N ILE A 49 8.68 -12.31 10.39
CA ILE A 49 9.67 -11.57 9.59
C ILE A 49 9.07 -11.19 8.24
N VAL A 50 8.33 -12.10 7.59
CA VAL A 50 7.67 -11.82 6.31
C VAL A 50 6.57 -10.79 6.48
N ILE A 51 5.75 -10.87 7.54
CA ILE A 51 4.69 -9.89 7.83
C ILE A 51 5.29 -8.48 8.06
N LEU A 52 6.31 -8.38 8.90
CA LEU A 52 7.01 -7.13 9.20
C LEU A 52 7.64 -6.54 7.94
N THR A 53 8.28 -7.38 7.13
CA THR A 53 8.83 -6.98 5.83
C THR A 53 7.73 -6.46 4.91
N GLY A 54 6.59 -7.14 4.86
CA GLY A 54 5.42 -6.73 4.08
C GLY A 54 4.91 -5.35 4.49
N PHE A 55 4.76 -5.09 5.80
CA PHE A 55 4.39 -3.77 6.31
C PHE A 55 5.42 -2.70 5.94
N GLY A 56 6.72 -3.00 6.04
CA GLY A 56 7.78 -2.10 5.58
C GLY A 56 7.64 -1.72 4.10
N PHE A 57 7.32 -2.70 3.24
CA PHE A 57 7.06 -2.45 1.82
C PHE A 57 5.82 -1.60 1.57
N ILE A 58 4.74 -1.83 2.31
CA ILE A 58 3.48 -1.06 2.21
C ILE A 58 3.74 0.41 2.58
N ILE A 59 4.39 0.66 3.72
CA ILE A 59 4.74 2.02 4.18
C ILE A 59 5.59 2.73 3.12
N LEU A 60 6.64 2.07 2.62
CA LEU A 60 7.51 2.66 1.61
C LEU A 60 6.72 2.96 0.33
N PHE A 61 5.82 2.07 -0.08
CA PHE A 61 4.99 2.24 -1.27
C PHE A 61 4.01 3.41 -1.12
N ASP A 62 3.34 3.54 0.02
CA ASP A 62 2.41 4.64 0.29
C ASP A 62 3.12 5.99 0.21
N ILE A 63 4.30 6.11 0.83
CA ILE A 63 5.10 7.34 0.77
C ILE A 63 5.50 7.65 -0.67
N VAL A 64 6.06 6.67 -1.40
CA VAL A 64 6.52 6.87 -2.79
C VAL A 64 5.35 7.21 -3.71
N SER A 65 4.23 6.50 -3.61
CA SER A 65 3.04 6.72 -4.43
C SER A 65 2.39 8.07 -4.12
N PHE A 66 2.32 8.46 -2.85
CA PHE A 66 1.80 9.77 -2.43
C PHE A 66 2.65 10.91 -2.99
N LEU A 67 3.97 10.84 -2.83
CA LEU A 67 4.91 11.81 -3.41
C LEU A 67 4.83 11.86 -4.94
N TRP A 68 4.61 10.72 -5.58
CA TRP A 68 4.40 10.64 -7.02
C TRP A 68 3.10 11.36 -7.46
N VAL A 69 1.99 11.16 -6.74
CA VAL A 69 0.73 11.87 -7.02
C VAL A 69 0.88 13.38 -6.81
N ILE A 70 1.53 13.83 -5.72
CA ILE A 70 1.84 15.25 -5.51
C ILE A 70 2.67 15.82 -6.66
N SER A 71 3.72 15.09 -7.05
CA SER A 71 4.61 15.51 -8.13
C SER A 71 3.88 15.60 -9.47
N ARG A 72 2.91 14.70 -9.71
CA ARG A 72 2.04 14.73 -10.90
C ARG A 72 1.13 15.95 -10.88
N LEU A 73 0.47 16.23 -9.75
CA LEU A 73 -0.46 17.35 -9.61
C LEU A 73 0.25 18.70 -9.83
N ARG A 74 1.43 18.90 -9.22
CA ARG A 74 2.23 20.13 -9.41
C ARG A 74 2.66 20.35 -10.85
N ARG A 75 2.99 19.27 -11.58
CA ARG A 75 3.35 19.38 -13.01
C ARG A 75 2.12 19.62 -13.90
N SER A 76 0.94 19.24 -13.44
CA SER A 76 -0.32 19.41 -14.17
C SER A 76 -0.91 20.81 -14.04
N GLU A 77 -0.38 21.73 -13.21
CA GLU A 77 -0.95 23.07 -13.00
C GLU A 77 -1.15 23.92 -14.27
N LYS A 78 -0.59 23.52 -15.42
CA LYS A 78 -0.85 24.16 -16.72
C LYS A 78 -2.11 23.66 -17.45
N VAL A 79 -2.76 22.61 -16.96
CA VAL A 79 -3.95 21.95 -17.53
C VAL A 79 -4.92 21.65 -16.39
N ILE A 80 -6.19 21.99 -16.55
CA ILE A 80 -7.25 21.88 -15.53
C ILE A 80 -7.09 20.58 -14.70
N PRO A 81 -6.91 20.67 -13.36
CA PRO A 81 -6.60 19.50 -12.53
C PRO A 81 -7.76 18.51 -12.53
N ASP A 82 -7.47 17.26 -12.91
CA ASP A 82 -8.43 16.15 -12.92
C ASP A 82 -8.93 15.88 -11.48
N SER A 83 -10.26 15.81 -11.30
CA SER A 83 -10.88 15.53 -9.99
C SER A 83 -10.41 14.19 -9.42
N ARG A 84 -10.03 13.25 -10.30
CA ARG A 84 -9.46 11.95 -9.95
C ARG A 84 -8.13 12.07 -9.20
N ASP A 85 -7.29 13.03 -9.57
CA ASP A 85 -5.97 13.21 -8.95
C ASP A 85 -6.10 13.73 -7.52
N LYS A 86 -7.06 14.64 -7.29
CA LYS A 86 -7.39 15.13 -5.94
C LYS A 86 -7.95 14.03 -5.06
N ALA A 87 -8.88 13.21 -5.59
CA ALA A 87 -9.43 12.07 -4.86
C ALA A 87 -8.35 11.04 -4.50
N THR A 88 -7.44 10.74 -5.44
CA THR A 88 -6.31 9.82 -5.20
C THR A 88 -5.37 10.38 -4.13
N LEU A 89 -5.11 11.69 -4.13
CA LEU A 89 -4.28 12.33 -3.12
C LEU A 89 -4.94 12.29 -1.73
N ALA A 90 -6.24 12.58 -1.65
CA ALA A 90 -6.99 12.49 -0.39
C ALA A 90 -6.99 11.06 0.16
N LEU A 91 -7.19 10.05 -0.70
CA LEU A 91 -7.11 8.64 -0.34
C LEU A 91 -5.69 8.26 0.14
N GLY A 92 -4.64 8.71 -0.55
CA GLY A 92 -3.26 8.46 -0.12
C GLY A 92 -2.93 9.12 1.23
N ALA A 93 -3.43 10.34 1.48
CA ALA A 93 -3.27 11.00 2.78
C ALA A 93 -4.01 10.24 3.89
N LEU A 94 -5.21 9.74 3.61
CA LEU A 94 -5.97 8.88 4.52
C LEU A 94 -5.18 7.60 4.83
N CYS A 95 -4.66 6.90 3.82
CA CYS A 95 -3.82 5.72 3.99
C CYS A 95 -2.61 5.96 4.89
N LEU A 96 -1.88 7.06 4.67
CA LEU A 96 -0.74 7.43 5.53
C LEU A 96 -1.15 7.63 7.00
N PHE A 97 -2.35 8.18 7.25
CA PHE A 97 -2.88 8.30 8.61
C PHE A 97 -3.32 6.94 9.18
N LEU A 98 -3.94 6.10 8.35
CA LEU A 98 -4.38 4.76 8.73
C LEU A 98 -3.22 3.85 9.14
N LEU A 99 -2.00 4.02 8.58
CA LEU A 99 -0.82 3.27 9.02
C LEU A 99 -0.54 3.42 10.53
N ILE A 100 -0.81 4.61 11.10
CA ILE A 100 -0.67 4.84 12.55
C ILE A 100 -1.75 4.06 13.30
N GLY A 101 -2.98 4.08 12.76
CA GLY A 101 -4.10 3.32 13.29
C GLY A 101 -3.87 1.81 13.25
N GLU A 102 -3.34 1.28 12.15
CA GLU A 102 -3.00 -0.14 11.98
C GLU A 102 -2.00 -0.58 13.04
N LYS A 103 -0.92 0.19 13.24
CA LYS A 103 0.06 -0.09 14.30
C LYS A 103 -0.61 -0.08 15.68
N ALA A 104 -1.43 0.91 15.97
CA ALA A 104 -2.13 1.00 17.25
C ALA A 104 -3.08 -0.19 17.48
N MET A 105 -3.80 -0.62 16.45
CA MET A 105 -4.68 -1.80 16.51
C MET A 105 -3.89 -3.10 16.70
N ILE A 106 -2.76 -3.27 15.99
CA ILE A 106 -1.90 -4.45 16.15
C ILE A 106 -1.35 -4.54 17.59
N ASP A 107 -0.91 -3.41 18.16
CA ASP A 107 -0.45 -3.35 19.55
C ASP A 107 -1.57 -3.69 20.55
N GLU A 108 -2.77 -3.17 20.32
CA GLU A 108 -3.94 -3.42 21.17
C GLU A 108 -4.34 -4.90 21.13
N ILE A 109 -4.47 -5.47 19.93
CA ILE A 109 -4.73 -6.90 19.72
C ILE A 109 -3.68 -7.73 20.46
N GLY A 110 -2.40 -7.41 20.30
CA GLY A 110 -1.32 -8.11 20.98
C GLY A 110 -1.39 -8.01 22.51
N ARG A 111 -1.81 -6.86 23.05
CA ARG A 111 -2.00 -6.66 24.50
C ARG A 111 -3.17 -7.47 25.02
N GLU A 112 -4.32 -7.39 24.38
CA GLU A 112 -5.54 -8.05 24.81
C GLU A 112 -5.46 -9.58 24.66
N TYR A 113 -4.77 -10.08 23.64
CA TYR A 113 -4.44 -11.50 23.52
C TYR A 113 -3.65 -12.03 24.73
N LEU A 114 -2.68 -11.27 25.24
CA LEU A 114 -1.94 -11.67 26.44
C LEU A 114 -2.79 -11.69 27.70
N LEU A 115 -3.83 -10.85 27.76
CA LEU A 115 -4.77 -10.80 28.87
C LEU A 115 -5.89 -11.84 28.75
N GLY A 116 -5.94 -12.57 27.63
CA GLY A 116 -7.02 -13.51 27.32
C GLY A 116 -8.37 -12.83 27.08
N TRP A 117 -8.36 -11.56 26.66
CA TRP A 117 -9.56 -10.80 26.36
C TRP A 117 -10.04 -11.08 24.92
N GLU A 118 -11.32 -10.83 24.67
CA GLU A 118 -11.89 -10.94 23.33
C GLU A 118 -11.52 -9.71 22.49
N VAL A 119 -10.91 -9.94 21.33
CA VAL A 119 -10.32 -8.90 20.45
C VAL A 119 -11.07 -8.73 19.12
N LEU A 120 -12.32 -9.19 19.04
CA LEU A 120 -13.04 -9.28 17.77
C LEU A 120 -13.26 -7.91 17.12
N GLY A 121 -13.49 -6.87 17.93
CA GLY A 121 -13.73 -5.51 17.45
C GLY A 121 -12.51 -4.88 16.80
N GLU A 122 -11.36 -5.05 17.44
CA GLU A 122 -10.04 -4.56 17.04
C GLU A 122 -9.63 -5.19 15.71
N TRP A 123 -9.90 -6.49 15.54
CA TRP A 123 -9.71 -7.18 14.26
C TRP A 123 -10.56 -6.57 13.15
N ILE A 124 -11.85 -6.33 13.39
CA ILE A 124 -12.73 -5.72 12.38
C ILE A 124 -12.18 -4.35 11.96
N ILE A 125 -11.76 -3.52 12.91
CA ILE A 125 -11.20 -2.19 12.63
C ILE A 125 -9.90 -2.31 11.83
N LEU A 126 -8.98 -3.20 12.22
CA LEU A 126 -7.74 -3.45 11.49
C LEU A 126 -8.00 -3.87 10.05
N TYR A 127 -8.94 -4.78 9.81
CA TYR A 127 -9.28 -5.23 8.45
C TYR A 127 -9.95 -4.13 7.61
N VAL A 128 -10.73 -3.24 8.22
CA VAL A 128 -11.27 -2.06 7.52
C VAL A 128 -10.11 -1.17 7.05
N PHE A 129 -9.11 -0.92 7.90
CA PHE A 129 -7.94 -0.12 7.52
C PHE A 129 -7.15 -0.77 6.38
N LEU A 130 -6.81 -2.06 6.52
CA LEU A 130 -6.09 -2.81 5.49
C LEU A 130 -6.88 -2.89 4.17
N THR A 131 -8.20 -2.94 4.22
CA THR A 131 -9.05 -2.92 3.01
C THR A 131 -9.01 -1.57 2.32
N ILE A 132 -9.06 -0.46 3.06
CA ILE A 132 -8.90 0.89 2.50
C ILE A 132 -7.52 1.03 1.85
N GLN A 133 -6.47 0.52 2.50
CA GLN A 133 -5.13 0.45 1.93
C GLN A 133 -5.08 -0.35 0.63
N LEU A 134 -5.76 -1.50 0.59
CA LEU A 134 -5.81 -2.33 -0.60
C LEU A 134 -6.50 -1.60 -1.76
N ILE A 135 -7.59 -0.89 -1.49
CA ILE A 135 -8.29 -0.06 -2.48
C ILE A 135 -7.34 1.02 -3.03
N TYR A 136 -6.60 1.71 -2.16
CA TYR A 136 -5.61 2.71 -2.58
C TYR A 136 -4.53 2.10 -3.48
N ASN A 137 -3.93 0.99 -3.07
CA ASN A 137 -2.92 0.26 -3.85
C ASN A 137 -3.43 -0.13 -5.23
N LEU A 138 -4.65 -0.67 -5.31
CA LEU A 138 -5.29 -1.03 -6.57
C LEU A 138 -5.54 0.20 -7.46
N VAL A 139 -5.99 1.31 -6.89
CA VAL A 139 -6.19 2.57 -7.64
C VAL A 139 -4.87 3.06 -8.24
N ILE A 140 -3.77 3.07 -7.47
CA ILE A 140 -2.46 3.45 -7.97
C ILE A 140 -1.97 2.48 -9.04
N LEU A 141 -2.11 1.17 -8.81
CA LEU A 141 -1.69 0.13 -9.76
C LEU A 141 -2.43 0.27 -11.11
N LEU A 142 -3.74 0.49 -11.08
CA LEU A 142 -4.54 0.73 -12.30
C LEU A 142 -4.15 2.02 -13.02
N GLN A 143 -3.85 3.09 -12.29
CA GLN A 143 -3.36 4.33 -12.87
C GLN A 143 -2.00 4.15 -13.54
N LEU A 144 -1.09 3.43 -12.88
CA LEU A 144 0.19 3.06 -13.48
C LEU A 144 -0.10 2.23 -14.72
N PHE A 145 -0.80 1.11 -14.65
CA PHE A 145 -1.08 0.24 -15.80
C PHE A 145 -1.63 1.00 -17.02
N ARG A 146 -2.63 1.89 -16.83
CA ARG A 146 -3.17 2.73 -17.91
C ARG A 146 -2.10 3.61 -18.56
N ASN A 147 -1.23 4.22 -17.76
CA ASN A 147 -0.14 5.05 -18.26
C ASN A 147 0.93 4.23 -19.01
N TYR A 148 1.15 2.98 -18.63
CA TYR A 148 2.08 2.08 -19.32
C TYR A 148 1.55 1.78 -20.73
N TYR A 149 0.28 1.41 -20.81
CA TYR A 149 -0.37 1.05 -22.08
C TYR A 149 -0.44 2.24 -23.05
N ALA A 150 -0.76 3.44 -22.57
CA ALA A 150 -0.76 4.64 -23.39
C ALA A 150 0.60 4.91 -24.05
N ARG A 151 1.70 4.77 -23.28
CA ARG A 151 3.07 4.95 -23.81
C ARG A 151 3.46 3.89 -24.83
N LEU A 152 2.98 2.65 -24.67
CA LEU A 152 3.24 1.58 -25.62
C LEU A 152 2.60 1.88 -26.99
N ASN A 153 1.38 2.40 -26.99
CA ASN A 153 0.65 2.75 -28.21
C ASN A 153 1.27 3.96 -28.91
N GLU A 154 1.70 4.99 -28.17
CA GLU A 154 2.44 6.12 -28.74
C GLU A 154 3.78 5.70 -29.39
N GLY A 155 4.42 4.64 -28.87
CA GLY A 155 5.64 4.10 -29.44
C GLY A 155 5.40 3.43 -30.79
N LYS A 156 4.33 2.63 -30.90
CA LYS A 156 3.93 1.96 -32.15
C LYS A 156 3.56 2.97 -33.24
N ALA A 157 2.83 4.03 -32.89
CA ALA A 157 2.40 5.06 -33.84
C ALA A 157 3.55 5.88 -34.46
N ARG A 158 4.77 5.84 -33.91
CA ARG A 158 5.95 6.54 -34.47
C ARG A 158 6.78 5.66 -35.42
N LEU A 159 6.49 4.36 -35.47
CA LEU A 159 7.20 3.39 -36.32
C LEU A 159 6.45 3.12 -37.64
N HIS A 160 5.24 3.64 -37.77
CA HIS A 160 4.43 3.67 -38.98
C HIS A 160 4.42 5.09 -39.54
#